data_AF-X1QB37-F1
#
_entry.id   AF-X1QB37-F1
#
_cell.length_a   1.000
_cell.length_b   1.000
_cell.length_c   1.000
_cell.angle_alpha   90.00
_cell.angle_beta   90.00
_cell.angle_gamma   90.00
#
_symmetry.space_group_name_H-M   'P 1'
#
loop_
_entity.id
_entity.type
_entity.pdbx_description
1 polymer ?
#
loop_
_entity_poly.entity_id
_entity_poly.type
_entity_poly.pdbx_seq_one_letter_code
_entity_poly.pdbx_strand_id
1 'polypeptide(L)' 'MAKEINVGMVGYKFMGKAHSHAYRDVAMFFETETVPVMKVICGRTETAVSEAARRFG' A
#
# COMPACT_ATOMS: atom_id res chain seq x y z
N MET A 1 1.18 -19.89 8.66
CA MET A 1 0.53 -18.59 8.38
C MET A 1 1.59 -17.71 7.76
N ALA A 2 1.32 -17.10 6.59
CA ALA A 2 2.27 -16.19 5.95
C ALA A 2 2.50 -14.97 6.87
N LYS A 3 3.74 -14.49 6.97
CA LYS A 3 4.11 -13.44 7.93
C LYS A 3 3.73 -12.07 7.36
N GLU A 4 2.98 -11.28 8.12
CA GLU A 4 2.62 -9.93 7.67
C GLU A 4 3.82 -8.99 7.70
N ILE A 5 3.95 -8.17 6.66
CA ILE A 5 4.91 -7.06 6.61
C ILE A 5 4.18 -5.73 6.42
N ASN A 6 4.34 -4.84 7.40
CA ASN A 6 3.72 -3.52 7.36
C ASN A 6 4.47 -2.59 6.39
N VAL A 7 3.76 -2.08 5.39
CA VAL A 7 4.26 -1.14 4.40
C VAL A 7 3.86 0.28 4.77
N GLY A 8 4.85 1.17 4.77
CA GLY A 8 4.65 2.62 4.85
C GLY A 8 4.90 3.26 3.48
N MET A 9 3.87 3.86 2.88
CA MET A 9 3.95 4.46 1.55
C MET A 9 4.20 5.97 1.63
N VAL A 10 5.28 6.45 1.03
CA VAL A 10 5.58 7.88 0.91
C VAL A 10 5.32 8.34 -0.52
N GLY A 11 4.31 9.18 -0.70
CA GLY A 11 3.87 9.64 -2.03
C GLY A 11 2.75 8.77 -2.60
N TYR A 12 1.58 9.38 -2.77
CA TYR A 12 0.32 8.69 -3.03
C TYR A 12 -0.33 9.04 -4.38
N LYS A 13 0.36 9.81 -5.24
CA LYS A 13 -0.18 10.25 -6.54
C LYS A 13 -0.11 9.08 -7.55
N PHE A 14 0.37 9.33 -8.77
CA PHE A 14 0.38 8.34 -9.84
C PHE A 14 1.03 7.01 -9.44
N MET A 15 2.27 7.03 -8.93
CA MET A 15 2.95 5.81 -8.51
C MET A 15 2.37 5.20 -7.23
N GLY A 16 1.81 6.01 -6.32
CA GLY A 16 1.18 5.50 -5.10
C GLY A 16 0.02 4.54 -5.40
N LYS A 17 -0.79 4.86 -6.42
CA LYS A 17 -1.83 3.96 -6.94
C LYS A 17 -1.23 2.64 -7.43
N ALA A 18 -0.19 2.71 -8.26
CA ALA A 18 0.45 1.52 -8.85
C ALA A 18 1.06 0.61 -7.77
N HIS A 19 1.77 1.18 -6.80
CA HIS A 19 2.32 0.42 -5.68
C HIS A 19 1.23 -0.22 -4.82
N SER A 20 0.15 0.51 -4.52
CA SER A 20 -0.95 -0.02 -3.71
C SER A 20 -1.64 -1.21 -4.38
N HIS A 21 -1.78 -1.17 -5.70
CA HIS A 21 -2.29 -2.29 -6.50
C HIS A 21 -1.32 -3.48 -6.46
N ALA A 22 -0.03 -3.23 -6.72
CA ALA A 22 1.00 -4.28 -6.71
C ALA A 22 1.07 -5.02 -5.35
N TYR A 23 0.99 -4.31 -4.23
CA TYR A 23 1.03 -4.92 -2.90
C TYR A 23 -0.19 -5.81 -2.59
N ARG A 24 -1.36 -5.49 -3.15
CA ARG A 24 -2.57 -6.34 -3.01
C ARG A 24 -2.49 -7.58 -3.90
N ASP A 25 -1.93 -7.41 -5.09
CA ASP A 25 -1.94 -8.44 -6.12
C ASP A 25 -0.77 -9.42 -6.02
N VAL A 26 0.34 -9.05 -5.39
CA VAL A 26 1.58 -9.86 -5.41
C VAL A 26 1.36 -11.30 -4.96
N ALA A 27 0.50 -11.52 -3.95
CA ALA A 27 0.19 -12.85 -3.43
C ALA A 27 -0.73 -13.67 -4.36
N MET A 28 -1.41 -13.03 -5.32
CA MET A 28 -2.17 -13.71 -6.37
C MET A 28 -1.25 -14.25 -7.48
N PHE A 29 -0.15 -13.55 -7.77
CA PHE A 29 0.76 -13.89 -8.86
C PHE A 29 1.95 -14.75 -8.42
N PHE A 30 2.36 -14.66 -7.16
CA PHE A 30 3.54 -15.33 -6.64
C PHE A 30 3.24 -16.02 -5.31
N GLU A 31 3.86 -17.17 -5.09
CA GLU A 31 3.96 -17.74 -3.75
C GLU A 31 4.89 -16.86 -2.92
N THR A 32 4.33 -16.25 -1.88
CA THR A 32 5.06 -15.32 -1.02
C THR A 32 5.09 -15.86 0.41
N GLU A 33 6.26 -15.80 1.05
CA GLU A 33 6.40 -16.15 2.47
C GLU A 33 5.78 -15.07 3.38
N THR A 34 5.59 -13.87 2.84
CA THR A 34 5.10 -12.69 3.54
C THR A 34 3.97 -12.00 2.79
N VAL A 35 2.97 -11.51 3.53
CA VAL A 35 1.84 -10.74 2.99
C VAL A 35 2.02 -9.26 3.31
N PRO A 36 2.07 -8.37 2.29
CA PRO A 36 2.14 -6.93 2.53
C PRO A 36 0.84 -6.39 3.14
N VAL A 37 0.97 -5.58 4.18
CA VAL A 37 -0.15 -4.85 4.79
C VAL A 37 0.09 -3.35 4.62
N MET A 38 -0.80 -2.68 3.91
CA MET A 38 -0.77 -1.23 3.71
C MET A 38 -1.09 -0.51 5.03
N LYS A 39 -0.07 -0.23 5.86
CA LYS A 39 -0.26 0.23 7.24
C LYS A 39 -0.27 1.74 7.38
N VAL A 40 0.58 2.43 6.64
CA VAL A 40 0.75 3.89 6.74
C VAL A 40 0.90 4.50 5.35
N ILE A 41 0.34 5.69 5.17
CA ILE A 41 0.56 6.51 3.97
C ILE A 41 0.96 7.93 4.39
N CYS A 42 1.91 8.51 3.68
CA CYS A 42 2.51 9.80 3.99
C CYS A 42 2.48 10.74 2.78
N GLY A 43 2.23 12.02 3.04
CA GLY A 43 2.33 13.08 2.06
C GLY A 43 2.14 14.47 2.67
N ARG A 44 2.31 15.50 1.86
CA ARG A 44 2.43 16.90 2.32
C ARG A 44 1.12 17.59 2.66
N THR A 45 -0.01 17.04 2.25
CA THR A 45 -1.32 17.67 2.37
C THR A 45 -2.30 16.69 3.01
N GLU A 46 -2.69 16.96 4.25
CA GLU A 46 -3.48 16.07 5.09
C GLU A 46 -4.77 15.57 4.42
N THR A 47 -5.55 16.48 3.82
CA THR A 47 -6.80 16.14 3.15
C THR A 47 -6.59 15.17 1.98
N ALA A 48 -5.57 15.43 1.17
CA ALA A 48 -5.26 14.62 -0.01
C ALA A 48 -4.60 13.27 0.37
N VAL A 49 -3.82 13.22 1.45
CA VAL A 49 -3.30 11.96 2.01
C VAL A 49 -4.43 11.12 2.60
N SER A 50 -5.35 11.74 3.33
CA SER A 50 -6.51 11.05 3.94
C SER A 50 -7.42 10.46 2.88
N GLU A 51 -7.68 11.20 1.80
CA GLU A 51 -8.44 10.69 0.66
C GLU A 51 -7.73 9.52 -0.04
N ALA A 52 -6.42 9.63 -0.23
CA ALA A 52 -5.63 8.54 -0.79
C ALA A 52 -5.61 7.30 0.12
N ALA A 53 -5.55 7.48 1.44
CA ALA A 53 -5.64 6.40 2.42
C ALA A 53 -6.96 5.62 2.27
N ARG A 54 -8.09 6.33 2.09
CA ARG A 54 -9.40 5.69 1.87
C ARG A 54 -9.52 4.97 0.54
N ARG A 55 -8.86 5.49 -0.51
CA ARG A 55 -8.94 4.92 -1.87
C ARG A 55 -7.99 3.75 -2.09
N PHE A 56 -6.82 3.76 -1.45
CA PHE A 56 -5.73 2.80 -1.72
C PHE A 56 -5.37 1.89 -0.54
N GLY A 57 -5.73 2.27 0.69
CA GLY A 57 -5.70 1.39 1.86
C GLY A 57 -6.78 0.32 1.74
#